data_AF-A0A7V9LJQ2-F1
#
_entry.id   AF-A0A7V9LJQ2-F1
#
_cell.length_a   1.000
_cell.length_b   1.000
_cell.length_c   1.000
_cell.angle_alpha   90.00
_cell.angle_beta   90.00
_cell.angle_gamma   90.00
#
_symmetry.space_group_name_H-M   'P 1'
#
loop_
_entity.id
_entity.type
_entity.pdbx_description
1 polymer ?
#
loop_
_entity_poly.entity_id
_entity_poly.type
_entity_poly.pdbx_seq_one_letter_code
_entity_poly.pdbx_strand_id
1 'polypeptide(L)'
;MESQDPPAASSAIEPAAPGFARRAAQALKKAVWRSEAGAEPASAVATVATLTDRVKKYLPSGDVQKIKEAFRFSDEAHLGQFRRSGAPYITHPLAVAEILTEWRLDGPAIQAALLHDV
;
A
#
# COMPACT_ATOMS: atom_id res chain seq x y z
N MET A 1 -77.16 -46.62 -27.09
CA MET A 1 -77.13 -46.32 -25.64
C MET A 1 -75.78 -45.70 -25.37
N GLU A 2 -75.60 -44.40 -25.18
CA GLU A 2 -76.55 -43.33 -24.92
C GLU A 2 -75.87 -42.05 -25.47
N SER A 3 -76.67 -41.22 -26.11
CA SER A 3 -76.41 -39.82 -26.48
C SER A 3 -75.83 -38.97 -25.35
N GLN A 4 -74.96 -38.00 -25.67
CA GLN A 4 -75.17 -36.55 -25.41
C GLN A 4 -73.92 -35.68 -25.71
N ASP A 5 -74.11 -34.64 -26.51
CA ASP A 5 -73.29 -33.40 -26.60
C ASP A 5 -74.08 -32.23 -25.91
N PRO A 6 -73.63 -30.95 -25.86
CA PRO A 6 -72.47 -30.29 -25.20
C PRO A 6 -73.00 -29.08 -24.35
N PRO A 7 -72.46 -27.82 -24.31
CA PRO A 7 -71.11 -27.23 -24.11
C PRO A 7 -71.07 -26.25 -22.89
N ALA A 8 -69.90 -25.66 -22.54
CA ALA A 8 -69.75 -24.22 -22.19
C ALA A 8 -68.33 -23.85 -21.69
N ALA A 9 -67.93 -22.63 -22.06
CA ALA A 9 -66.64 -21.97 -21.84
C ALA A 9 -66.40 -21.48 -20.40
N SER A 10 -65.13 -21.28 -20.03
CA SER A 10 -64.71 -20.09 -19.27
C SER A 10 -63.20 -19.86 -19.36
N SER A 11 -62.87 -18.59 -19.47
CA SER A 11 -61.60 -17.93 -19.76
C SER A 11 -60.50 -18.07 -18.70
N ALA A 12 -59.24 -18.21 -19.15
CA ALA A 12 -58.04 -17.79 -18.42
C ALA A 12 -56.98 -17.38 -19.46
N ILE A 13 -56.90 -16.09 -19.82
CA ILE A 13 -55.89 -15.11 -19.35
C ILE A 13 -54.46 -15.53 -19.72
N GLU A 14 -53.93 -14.93 -20.80
CA GLU A 14 -52.50 -14.92 -21.13
C GLU A 14 -51.72 -14.05 -20.12
N PRO A 15 -50.51 -14.44 -19.72
CA PRO A 15 -49.53 -13.49 -19.22
C PRO A 15 -48.46 -13.15 -20.27
N ALA A 16 -48.37 -11.85 -20.55
CA ALA A 16 -47.32 -11.19 -21.32
C ALA A 16 -45.92 -11.40 -20.72
N ALA A 17 -44.93 -11.59 -21.59
CA ALA A 17 -43.52 -11.60 -21.23
C ALA A 17 -42.99 -10.15 -21.09
N PRO A 18 -42.28 -9.79 -19.99
CA PRO A 18 -41.54 -8.54 -19.95
C PRO A 18 -40.07 -8.78 -20.37
N GLY A 19 -39.66 -8.07 -21.41
CA GLY A 19 -38.27 -7.94 -21.78
C GLY A 19 -37.51 -7.04 -20.79
N PHE A 20 -36.35 -7.49 -20.33
CA PHE A 20 -35.33 -6.64 -19.68
C PHE A 20 -33.89 -7.08 -20.03
N ALA A 21 -33.67 -7.61 -21.24
CA ALA A 21 -32.34 -8.06 -21.70
C ALA A 21 -31.40 -6.91 -22.16
N ARG A 22 -31.42 -5.73 -21.52
CA ARG A 22 -30.54 -4.60 -21.91
C ARG A 22 -29.88 -3.80 -20.78
N ARG A 23 -29.89 -4.26 -19.53
CA ARG A 23 -29.25 -3.50 -18.41
C ARG A 23 -28.15 -4.20 -17.60
N ALA A 24 -27.71 -5.40 -17.98
CA ALA A 24 -26.66 -6.11 -17.22
C ALA A 24 -25.21 -5.75 -17.61
N ALA A 25 -24.97 -5.27 -18.84
CA ALA A 25 -23.60 -5.09 -19.35
C ALA A 25 -22.88 -3.81 -18.87
N GLN A 26 -23.61 -2.81 -18.37
CA GLN A 26 -23.02 -1.51 -17.98
C GLN A 26 -22.69 -1.39 -16.48
N ALA A 27 -23.24 -2.28 -15.64
CA ALA A 27 -22.94 -2.30 -14.21
C ALA A 27 -21.59 -2.95 -13.89
N LEU A 28 -21.10 -3.86 -14.75
CA LEU A 28 -19.88 -4.61 -14.50
C LEU A 28 -18.60 -3.75 -14.70
N LYS A 29 -18.58 -2.81 -15.65
CA LYS A 29 -17.43 -1.91 -15.87
C LYS A 29 -17.21 -0.90 -14.73
N LYS A 30 -18.28 -0.51 -14.00
CA LYS A 30 -18.17 0.45 -12.89
C LYS A 30 -17.65 -0.19 -11.61
N ALA A 31 -17.84 -1.51 -11.45
CA ALA A 31 -17.34 -2.27 -10.30
C ALA A 31 -15.84 -2.55 -10.42
N VAL A 32 -15.36 -2.90 -11.62
CA VAL A 32 -13.94 -3.21 -11.88
C VAL A 32 -13.03 -1.99 -11.70
N TRP A 33 -13.51 -0.77 -11.98
CA TRP A 33 -12.73 0.45 -11.75
C TRP A 33 -12.53 0.77 -10.26
N ARG A 34 -13.42 0.29 -9.37
CA ARG A 34 -13.36 0.62 -7.93
C ARG A 34 -12.36 -0.25 -7.17
N SER A 35 -11.98 -1.41 -7.70
CA SER A 35 -11.04 -2.32 -7.04
C SER A 35 -9.57 -1.96 -7.28
N GLU A 36 -9.27 -1.07 -8.24
CA GLU A 36 -7.90 -0.66 -8.56
C GLU A 36 -7.61 0.82 -8.21
N ALA A 37 -8.51 1.45 -7.45
CA ALA A 37 -8.27 2.78 -6.90
C ALA A 37 -7.47 2.68 -5.59
N GLY A 38 -6.14 2.63 -5.74
CA GLY A 38 -5.21 3.15 -4.74
C GLY A 38 -4.99 2.30 -3.49
N ALA A 39 -4.32 1.16 -3.65
CA ALA A 39 -3.39 0.73 -2.61
C ALA A 39 -2.17 1.65 -2.68
N GLU A 40 -2.27 2.85 -2.10
CA GLU A 40 -1.09 3.64 -1.74
C GLU A 40 -0.15 2.69 -0.95
N PRO A 41 1.14 2.58 -1.31
CA PRO A 41 2.03 1.69 -0.57
C PRO A 41 1.99 2.15 0.88
N ALA A 42 1.58 1.23 1.76
CA ALA A 42 1.52 1.45 3.20
C ALA A 42 2.79 2.19 3.62
N SER A 43 2.62 3.42 4.12
CA SER A 43 3.65 4.34 4.62
C SER A 43 5.03 3.70 4.61
N ALA A 44 5.85 4.01 3.60
CA ALA A 44 7.18 3.43 3.46
C ALA A 44 7.97 3.72 4.74
N VAL A 45 8.00 2.74 5.65
CA VAL A 45 8.80 2.84 6.87
C VAL A 45 10.24 2.86 6.38
N ALA A 46 10.95 3.96 6.65
CA ALA A 46 12.37 4.05 6.40
C ALA A 46 13.06 2.85 7.06
N THR A 47 13.87 2.10 6.31
CA THR A 47 14.63 0.95 6.82
C THR A 47 16.11 1.15 6.54
N VAL A 48 16.97 0.52 7.35
CA VAL A 48 18.40 0.53 7.07
C VAL A 48 18.73 -0.10 5.71
N ALA A 49 17.94 -1.08 5.27
CA ALA A 49 18.11 -1.71 3.96
C ALA A 49 17.84 -0.71 2.83
N THR A 50 16.72 0.02 2.89
CA THR A 50 16.37 1.05 1.89
C THR A 50 17.40 2.17 1.88
N LEU A 51 17.85 2.64 3.05
CA LEU A 51 18.91 3.64 3.14
C LEU A 51 20.21 3.13 2.49
N THR A 52 20.64 1.93 2.87
CA THR A 52 21.86 1.29 2.37
C THR A 52 21.83 1.15 0.84
N ASP A 53 20.71 0.74 0.27
CA ASP A 53 20.58 0.56 -1.17
C ASP A 53 20.54 1.87 -1.94
N ARG A 54 20.09 2.96 -1.32
CA ARG A 54 20.19 4.31 -1.90
C ARG A 54 21.62 4.83 -1.88
N VAL A 55 22.32 4.72 -0.74
CA VAL A 55 23.70 5.24 -0.61
C VAL A 55 24.71 4.48 -1.47
N LYS A 56 24.54 3.16 -1.64
CA LYS A 56 25.38 2.35 -2.55
C LYS A 56 25.38 2.81 -4.01
N LYS A 57 24.35 3.56 -4.45
CA LYS A 57 24.25 4.04 -5.83
C LYS A 57 25.23 5.16 -6.15
N TYR A 58 25.78 5.85 -5.14
CA TYR A 58 26.63 7.02 -5.36
C TYR A 58 27.82 7.14 -4.40
N LEU A 59 27.86 6.39 -3.30
CA LEU A 59 28.99 6.37 -2.36
C LEU A 59 29.89 5.15 -2.56
N PRO A 60 31.20 5.27 -2.25
CA PRO A 60 32.12 4.14 -2.24
C PRO A 60 31.72 3.11 -1.17
N SER A 61 32.07 1.84 -1.40
CA SER A 61 31.73 0.74 -0.50
C SER A 61 32.21 0.95 0.94
N GLY A 62 33.36 1.61 1.13
CA GLY A 62 33.89 1.95 2.45
C GLY A 62 32.96 2.85 3.26
N ASP A 63 32.37 3.87 2.64
CA ASP A 63 31.42 4.76 3.33
C ASP A 63 30.11 4.05 3.64
N VAL A 64 29.66 3.17 2.74
CA VAL A 64 28.48 2.34 2.99
C VAL A 64 28.66 1.46 4.23
N GLN A 65 29.84 0.89 4.46
CA GLN A 65 30.10 0.11 5.68
C GLN A 65 30.07 0.99 6.93
N LYS A 66 30.70 2.16 6.91
CA LYS A 66 30.67 3.10 8.03
C LYS A 66 29.25 3.57 8.35
N ILE A 67 28.41 3.81 7.34
CA ILE A 67 27.00 4.16 7.52
C ILE A 67 26.24 3.03 8.23
N LYS A 68 26.49 1.76 7.89
CA LYS A 68 25.87 0.63 8.60
C LYS A 68 26.33 0.53 10.05
N GLU A 69 27.61 0.77 10.30
CA GLU A 69 28.16 0.80 11.67
C GLU A 69 27.54 1.94 12.48
N ALA A 70 27.43 3.13 11.90
CA ALA A 70 26.75 4.28 12.52
C ALA A 70 25.28 3.99 12.81
N PHE A 71 24.56 3.32 11.89
CA PHE A 71 23.19 2.87 12.14
C PHE A 71 23.12 1.91 13.32
N ARG A 72 23.98 0.88 13.36
CA ARG A 72 23.99 -0.10 14.45
C ARG A 72 24.24 0.57 15.80
N PHE A 73 25.20 1.49 15.87
CA PHE A 73 25.49 2.24 17.08
C PHE A 73 24.30 3.11 17.51
N SER A 74 23.67 3.80 16.56
CA SER A 74 22.49 4.63 16.84
C SER A 74 21.30 3.78 17.32
N ASP A 75 21.07 2.62 16.72
CA ASP A 75 20.00 1.69 17.13
C ASP A 75 20.22 1.15 18.53
N GLU A 76 21.46 0.76 18.84
CA GLU A 76 21.86 0.32 20.19
C GLU A 76 21.69 1.44 21.24
N ALA A 77 22.06 2.68 20.92
CA ALA A 77 21.93 3.81 21.85
C ALA A 77 20.47 4.24 22.09
N HIS A 78 19.61 4.09 21.08
CA HIS A 78 18.19 4.42 21.17
C HIS A 78 17.31 3.25 21.61
N LEU A 79 17.90 2.12 22.03
CA LEU A 79 17.16 0.95 22.46
C LEU A 79 16.26 1.27 23.67
N GLY A 80 14.97 0.95 23.56
CA GLY A 80 13.98 1.25 24.60
C GLY A 80 13.55 2.72 24.67
N GLN A 81 14.08 3.59 23.81
CA GLN A 81 13.64 4.97 23.67
C GLN A 81 12.49 5.07 22.66
N PHE A 82 11.48 5.85 23.00
CA PHE A 82 10.30 6.04 22.16
C PHE A 82 10.03 7.53 21.93
N ARG A 83 9.58 7.86 20.72
CA ARG A 83 9.10 9.21 20.39
C ARG A 83 7.76 9.46 21.06
N ARG A 84 7.34 10.72 21.14
CA ARG A 84 5.98 11.11 21.59
C ARG A 84 4.85 10.42 20.81
N SER A 85 5.12 10.00 19.56
CA SER A 85 4.19 9.25 18.73
C SER A 85 4.08 7.76 19.08
N GLY A 86 4.90 7.24 20.00
CA GLY A 86 4.98 5.82 20.34
C GLY A 86 5.87 4.97 19.42
N ALA A 87 6.47 5.57 18.38
CA ALA A 87 7.42 4.86 17.51
C ALA A 87 8.81 4.75 18.18
N PRO A 88 9.60 3.70 17.90
CA PRO A 88 10.99 3.61 18.34
C PRO A 88 11.80 4.84 17.90
N TYR A 89 12.67 5.37 18.76
CA TYR A 89 13.36 6.63 18.48
C TYR A 89 14.27 6.57 17.25
N ILE A 90 14.89 5.41 16.97
CA ILE A 90 15.75 5.18 15.79
C ILE A 90 15.09 5.55 14.45
N THR A 91 13.75 5.55 14.39
CA THR A 91 13.00 5.98 13.21
C THR A 91 13.28 7.43 12.81
N HIS A 92 13.60 8.31 13.76
CA HIS A 92 13.89 9.73 13.51
C HIS A 92 15.26 9.96 12.85
N PRO A 93 16.40 9.52 13.43
CA PRO A 93 17.70 9.62 12.75
C PRO A 93 17.71 8.97 11.36
N LEU A 94 16.98 7.86 11.19
CA LEU A 94 16.86 7.19 9.91
C LEU A 94 16.12 8.02 8.86
N ALA A 95 15.01 8.67 9.24
CA ALA A 95 14.27 9.56 8.35
C ALA A 95 15.13 10.78 7.93
N VAL A 96 15.91 11.35 8.84
CA VAL A 96 16.84 12.45 8.51
C VAL A 96 17.90 11.98 7.51
N ALA A 97 18.49 10.80 7.72
CA ALA A 97 19.48 10.22 6.80
C ALA A 97 18.90 9.94 5.40
N GLU A 98 17.62 9.53 5.30
CA GLU A 98 16.95 9.37 4.01
C GLU A 98 16.79 10.69 3.25
N ILE A 99 16.43 11.79 3.93
CA ILE A 99 16.36 13.12 3.32
C ILE A 99 17.73 13.56 2.81
N LEU A 100 18.79 13.39 3.60
CA LEU A 100 20.15 13.74 3.16
C LEU A 100 20.59 12.92 1.95
N THR A 101 20.13 11.67 1.86
CA THR A 101 20.39 10.79 0.73
C THR A 101 19.69 11.25 -0.55
N GLU A 102 18.55 11.94 -0.45
CA GLU A 102 17.87 12.57 -1.61
C GLU A 102 18.69 13.69 -2.22
N TRP A 103 19.39 14.44 -1.38
CA TRP A 103 20.30 15.49 -1.80
C TRP A 103 21.69 14.95 -2.20
N ARG A 104 21.90 13.64 -2.10
CA ARG A 104 23.17 12.95 -2.41
C ARG A 104 24.37 13.52 -1.63
N LEU A 105 24.18 13.78 -0.34
CA LEU A 105 25.26 14.23 0.55
C LEU A 105 26.30 13.13 0.78
N ASP A 106 27.49 13.53 1.23
CA ASP A 106 28.64 12.64 1.42
C ASP A 106 28.47 11.67 2.61
N GLY A 107 29.28 10.60 2.61
CA GLY A 107 29.24 9.56 3.64
C GLY A 107 29.31 10.08 5.08
N PRO A 108 30.22 11.03 5.41
CA PRO A 108 30.26 11.66 6.73
C PRO A 108 28.97 12.38 7.12
N ALA A 109 28.31 13.10 6.22
CA ALA A 109 27.03 13.75 6.52
C ALA A 109 25.92 12.73 6.82
N ILE A 110 25.85 11.63 6.07
CA ILE A 110 24.87 10.55 6.35
C ILE A 110 25.15 9.89 7.71
N GLN A 111 26.41 9.65 8.05
CA GLN A 111 26.80 9.15 9.38
C GLN A 111 26.40 10.14 10.48
N ALA A 112 26.69 11.42 10.30
CA ALA A 112 26.31 12.45 11.26
C ALA A 112 24.79 12.50 11.48
N ALA A 113 23.99 12.38 10.41
CA ALA A 113 22.53 12.30 10.53
C ALA A 113 22.04 11.10 11.34
N LEU A 114 22.68 9.94 11.20
CA LEU A 114 22.34 8.76 12.01
C LEU A 114 22.72 8.94 13.49
N LEU A 115 23.72 9.75 13.77
CA LEU A 115 24.32 9.91 15.11
C LEU A 115 23.90 11.19 15.85
N HIS A 116 23.11 12.06 15.23
CA HIS A 116 22.92 13.44 15.72
C HIS A 116 22.20 13.58 17.07
N ASP A 117 21.43 12.56 17.45
CA ASP A 117 20.61 12.53 18.68
C ASP A 117 21.08 11.44 19.67
N VAL A 118 22.26 10.85 19.45
CA VAL A 118 22.81 9.76 20.28
C VAL A 118 23.40 10.29 21.60
#